data_AF-A0A553L967-F1
#
_entry.id   AF-A0A553L967-F1
#
_cell.length_a   1.000
_cell.length_b   1.000
_cell.length_c   1.000
_cell.angle_alpha   90.00
_cell.angle_beta   90.00
_cell.angle_gamma   90.00
#
_symmetry.space_group_name_H-M   'P 1'
#
loop_
_entity.id
_entity.type
_entity.pdbx_description
1 polymer ?
#
loop_
_entity_poly.entity_id
_entity_poly.type
_entity_poly.pdbx_seq_one_letter_code
_entity_poly.pdbx_strand_id
1 'polypeptide(L)'
;MRFFKAIACAVGLTLFSLSSYAAGYVTSVSGYDFRQPDAKLSPDGKYLAMALVNDGRRSLVVVETDGFKSVGGVNFGRMQDVGNFHWANDERLVMEILHREEWDDNPKFYGELYAVKYNGKHGDMVYGFRAGEQQVGSKRKRKEAIYGWARIISLMPNDKDEILISSTDMPGGSELFEDRQKRNLVRAADTSKLFSSVHKLNLKTRRMSSSYTRSPEPNTTFIADQDGKLVFAYGAEPGTKMKMYRYVDDEWQRMDVGKGDSFMPISFSKDLQSMVYLDNSESDSACLYRQNLATKEIEMVHNECGLEPSQIAMTVDQSSVYAVKTSDFETPYAMLDTNGVESDFFSQIYAMFEGQKVDVSGRSRDGNYWIVRTQSADQTLGFYLYSRSKNEFSKVL
;
A
#
# COMPACT_ATOMS: atom_id res chain seq x y z
N MET A 1 -10.70 -14.75 -59.25
CA MET A 1 -9.81 -13.82 -58.52
C MET A 1 -10.64 -13.07 -57.48
N ARG A 2 -10.19 -13.08 -56.24
CA ARG A 2 -10.99 -12.90 -55.01
C ARG A 2 -11.37 -11.44 -54.75
N PHE A 3 -12.64 -11.25 -54.38
CA PHE A 3 -13.18 -10.05 -53.72
C PHE A 3 -12.57 -9.93 -52.32
N PHE A 4 -12.02 -8.76 -51.96
CA PHE A 4 -11.79 -8.37 -50.57
C PHE A 4 -12.79 -7.27 -50.21
N LYS A 5 -13.80 -7.65 -49.41
CA LYS A 5 -14.65 -6.70 -48.69
C LYS A 5 -13.84 -6.16 -47.52
N ALA A 6 -13.58 -4.86 -47.49
CA ALA A 6 -13.15 -4.18 -46.29
C ALA A 6 -14.34 -4.12 -45.31
N ILE A 7 -14.25 -4.87 -44.22
CA ILE A 7 -15.17 -4.76 -43.08
C ILE A 7 -14.64 -3.61 -42.23
N ALA A 8 -15.27 -2.46 -42.32
CA ALA A 8 -15.08 -1.38 -41.37
C ALA A 8 -15.79 -1.77 -40.07
N CYS A 9 -15.04 -2.18 -39.05
CA CYS A 9 -15.53 -2.27 -37.68
C CYS A 9 -15.65 -0.84 -37.14
N ALA A 10 -16.85 -0.27 -37.21
CA ALA A 10 -17.22 0.90 -36.44
C ALA A 10 -17.30 0.48 -34.95
N VAL A 11 -16.27 0.80 -34.18
CA VAL A 11 -16.34 0.76 -32.71
C VAL A 11 -17.25 1.92 -32.31
N GLY A 12 -18.48 1.59 -31.94
CA GLY A 12 -19.44 2.57 -31.45
C GLY A 12 -18.91 3.23 -30.18
N LEU A 13 -18.65 4.54 -30.25
CA LEU A 13 -18.43 5.39 -29.09
C LEU A 13 -19.75 5.44 -28.31
N THR A 14 -19.91 4.56 -27.32
CA THR A 14 -20.95 4.74 -26.30
C THR A 14 -20.58 5.97 -25.47
N LEU A 15 -21.40 7.01 -25.58
CA LEU A 15 -21.36 8.20 -24.73
C LEU A 15 -21.46 7.74 -23.26
N PHE A 16 -20.33 7.79 -22.55
CA PHE A 16 -20.30 7.57 -21.11
C PHE A 16 -21.01 8.74 -20.43
N SER A 17 -22.21 8.50 -19.91
CA SER A 17 -22.87 9.45 -19.02
C SER A 17 -22.19 9.41 -17.66
N LEU A 18 -21.20 10.29 -17.47
CA LEU A 18 -20.69 10.61 -16.14
C LEU A 18 -21.84 11.22 -15.33
N SER A 19 -22.47 10.39 -14.51
CA SER A 19 -23.48 10.85 -13.57
C SER A 19 -22.77 11.61 -12.45
N SER A 20 -22.64 12.92 -12.61
CA SER A 20 -22.00 13.81 -11.64
C SER A 20 -22.88 14.00 -10.41
N TYR A 21 -22.76 13.12 -9.42
CA TYR A 21 -23.02 13.50 -8.03
C TYR A 21 -21.66 13.89 -7.42
N ALA A 22 -21.41 15.19 -7.28
CA ALA A 22 -20.22 15.70 -6.61
C ALA A 22 -20.61 16.43 -5.33
N ALA A 23 -20.60 15.71 -4.21
CA ALA A 23 -20.09 16.29 -2.98
C ALA A 23 -18.61 15.87 -2.92
N GLY A 24 -17.68 16.81 -2.96
CA GLY A 24 -16.26 16.49 -2.81
C GLY A 24 -16.04 15.94 -1.40
N TYR A 25 -15.70 14.66 -1.28
CA TYR A 25 -15.35 14.08 0.00
C TYR A 25 -13.88 14.38 0.27
N VAL A 26 -13.58 14.98 1.42
CA VAL A 26 -12.22 15.01 1.95
C VAL A 26 -11.92 13.59 2.44
N THR A 27 -10.82 13.01 1.98
CA THR A 27 -10.44 11.62 2.31
C THR A 27 -9.23 11.54 3.25
N SER A 28 -8.47 12.63 3.37
CA SER A 28 -7.29 12.74 4.21
C SER A 28 -7.51 13.65 5.42
N VAL A 29 -6.84 13.32 6.52
CA VAL A 29 -6.72 14.19 7.70
C VAL A 29 -5.34 14.84 7.70
N SER A 30 -5.27 16.10 8.09
CA SER A 30 -4.02 16.86 8.11
C SER A 30 -2.98 16.23 9.04
N GLY A 31 -1.70 16.28 8.65
CA GLY A 31 -0.58 15.86 9.50
C GLY A 31 -0.19 14.38 9.42
N TYR A 32 -0.86 13.59 8.57
CA TYR A 32 -0.50 12.20 8.32
C TYR A 32 -0.32 11.93 6.83
N ASP A 33 0.80 11.30 6.47
CA ASP A 33 1.15 10.92 5.09
C ASP A 33 0.49 9.58 4.73
N PHE A 34 -0.67 9.63 4.07
CA PHE A 34 -1.36 8.44 3.58
C PHE A 34 -0.69 7.92 2.31
N ARG A 35 -0.10 6.73 2.40
CA ARG A 35 0.65 6.10 1.30
C ARG A 35 -0.19 5.10 0.50
N GLN A 36 -1.49 5.07 0.73
CA GLN A 36 -2.42 4.09 0.17
C GLN A 36 -3.67 4.78 -0.37
N PRO A 37 -4.28 4.26 -1.45
CA PRO A 37 -5.55 4.77 -1.95
C PRO A 37 -6.66 4.72 -0.89
N ASP A 38 -7.51 5.75 -0.89
CA ASP A 38 -8.65 5.86 0.04
C ASP A 38 -9.84 4.98 -0.34
N ALA A 39 -9.89 4.48 -1.58
CA ALA A 39 -10.85 3.48 -2.04
C ALA A 39 -10.12 2.20 -2.46
N LYS A 40 -10.55 1.06 -1.93
CA LYS A 40 -9.95 -0.25 -2.24
C LYS A 40 -11.01 -1.31 -2.46
N LEU A 41 -10.89 -2.01 -3.57
CA LEU A 41 -11.72 -3.14 -3.92
C LEU A 41 -11.26 -4.41 -3.17
N SER A 42 -12.21 -5.18 -2.68
CA SER A 42 -11.96 -6.54 -2.16
C SER A 42 -11.38 -7.43 -3.26
N PRO A 43 -10.55 -8.44 -2.93
CA PRO A 43 -9.92 -9.27 -3.95
C PRO A 43 -10.92 -10.01 -4.86
N ASP A 44 -12.08 -10.41 -4.33
CA ASP A 44 -13.15 -11.04 -5.12
C ASP A 44 -14.09 -10.06 -5.82
N GLY A 45 -13.87 -8.75 -5.64
CA GLY A 45 -14.63 -7.70 -6.30
C GLY A 45 -16.02 -7.42 -5.72
N LYS A 46 -16.47 -8.12 -4.67
CA LYS A 46 -17.86 -7.97 -4.16
C LYS A 46 -18.07 -6.72 -3.31
N TYR A 47 -17.00 -6.25 -2.68
CA TYR A 47 -17.03 -5.12 -1.76
C TYR A 47 -16.03 -4.04 -2.14
N LEU A 48 -16.40 -2.79 -1.89
CA LEU A 48 -15.55 -1.61 -1.97
C LEU A 48 -15.45 -0.98 -0.58
N ALA A 49 -14.23 -0.85 -0.07
CA ALA A 49 -13.94 -0.13 1.18
C ALA A 49 -13.44 1.27 0.84
N MET A 50 -14.02 2.29 1.49
CA MET A 50 -13.71 3.70 1.26
C MET A 50 -13.47 4.40 2.59
N ALA A 51 -12.42 5.20 2.64
CA ALA A 51 -12.19 6.10 3.75
C ALA A 51 -12.84 7.46 3.50
N LEU A 52 -13.53 7.95 4.52
CA LEU A 52 -14.27 9.21 4.48
C LEU A 52 -13.86 10.06 5.68
N VAL A 53 -13.67 11.36 5.44
CA VAL A 53 -13.52 12.34 6.52
C VAL A 53 -14.85 13.06 6.75
N ASN A 54 -15.35 12.96 7.99
CA ASN A 54 -16.49 13.74 8.45
C ASN A 54 -16.13 14.45 9.77
N ASP A 55 -16.42 15.74 9.89
CA ASP A 55 -16.05 16.56 11.05
C ASP A 55 -14.56 16.43 11.43
N GLY A 56 -13.69 16.37 10.42
CA GLY A 56 -12.24 16.18 10.59
C GLY A 56 -11.82 14.77 11.04
N ARG A 57 -12.75 13.80 11.07
CA ARG A 57 -12.52 12.41 11.52
C ARG A 57 -12.53 11.44 10.36
N ARG A 58 -11.50 10.61 10.28
CA ARG A 58 -11.38 9.60 9.22
C ARG A 58 -11.97 8.27 9.68
N SER A 59 -13.00 7.83 8.98
CA SER A 59 -13.69 6.56 9.19
C SER A 59 -13.67 5.71 7.92
N LEU A 60 -14.00 4.44 8.05
CA LEU A 60 -14.11 3.50 6.93
C LEU A 60 -15.57 3.15 6.69
N VAL A 61 -16.01 3.14 5.45
CA VAL A 61 -17.29 2.59 5.01
C VAL A 61 -17.03 1.46 4.02
N VAL A 62 -17.84 0.40 4.10
CA VAL A 62 -17.79 -0.72 3.17
C VAL A 62 -19.14 -0.86 2.49
N VAL A 63 -19.12 -0.90 1.17
CA VAL A 63 -20.30 -1.03 0.32
C VAL A 63 -20.20 -2.27 -0.58
N GLU A 64 -21.34 -2.80 -1.01
CA GLU A 64 -21.40 -3.73 -2.14
C GLU A 64 -20.97 -3.00 -3.42
N THR A 65 -20.14 -3.65 -4.24
CA THR A 65 -19.65 -3.07 -5.51
C THR A 65 -20.81 -2.81 -6.48
N ASP A 66 -21.78 -3.71 -6.51
CA ASP A 66 -23.02 -3.52 -7.26
C ASP A 66 -24.03 -2.72 -6.43
N GLY A 67 -24.40 -1.54 -6.92
CA GLY A 67 -25.44 -0.71 -6.30
C GLY A 67 -25.00 0.07 -5.05
N PHE A 68 -23.75 -0.05 -4.61
CA PHE A 68 -23.14 0.76 -3.53
C PHE A 68 -23.89 0.72 -2.20
N LYS A 69 -24.61 -0.37 -1.92
CA LYS A 69 -25.31 -0.54 -0.65
C LYS A 69 -24.30 -0.67 0.48
N SER A 70 -24.42 0.17 1.50
CA SER A 70 -23.59 0.07 2.71
C SER A 70 -23.86 -1.24 3.45
N VAL A 71 -22.79 -1.98 3.75
CA VAL A 71 -22.80 -3.27 4.45
C VAL A 71 -22.00 -3.26 5.74
N GLY A 72 -21.16 -2.26 5.95
CA GLY A 72 -20.34 -2.14 7.15
C GLY A 72 -19.44 -0.90 7.13
N GLY A 73 -18.50 -0.89 8.07
CA GLY A 73 -17.60 0.23 8.27
C GLY A 73 -16.93 0.17 9.64
N VAL A 74 -16.02 1.12 9.87
CA VAL A 74 -15.30 1.29 11.14
C VAL A 74 -15.25 2.76 11.50
N ASN A 75 -15.66 3.07 12.72
CA ASN A 75 -15.47 4.37 13.34
C ASN A 75 -14.93 4.13 14.75
N PHE A 76 -13.72 4.62 15.03
CA PHE A 76 -13.07 4.45 16.33
C PHE A 76 -13.44 5.54 17.36
N GLY A 77 -14.36 6.44 17.00
CA GLY A 77 -14.82 7.51 17.87
C GLY A 77 -13.85 8.71 17.94
N ARG A 78 -13.93 9.47 19.03
CA ARG A 78 -13.38 10.84 19.09
C ARG A 78 -11.85 10.93 19.15
N MET A 79 -11.14 9.90 19.60
CA MET A 79 -9.68 10.01 19.83
C MET A 79 -8.86 9.17 18.84
N GLN A 80 -9.50 8.57 17.85
CA GLN A 80 -8.86 7.65 16.91
C GLN A 80 -9.42 7.77 15.50
N ASP A 81 -8.54 7.70 14.50
CA ASP A 81 -8.88 7.72 13.08
C ASP A 81 -8.42 6.42 12.42
N VAL A 82 -9.12 6.02 11.36
CA VAL A 82 -8.67 4.93 10.49
C VAL A 82 -7.43 5.41 9.73
N GLY A 83 -6.32 4.66 9.80
CA GLY A 83 -5.09 4.91 9.05
C GLY A 83 -5.07 4.22 7.68
N ASN A 84 -3.90 3.78 7.23
CA ASN A 84 -3.82 2.93 6.04
C ASN A 84 -4.55 1.60 6.31
N PHE A 85 -5.26 1.08 5.30
CA PHE A 85 -6.04 -0.16 5.43
C PHE A 85 -5.85 -1.06 4.22
N HIS A 86 -6.05 -2.36 4.39
CA HIS A 86 -5.87 -3.38 3.36
C HIS A 86 -6.94 -4.46 3.49
N TRP A 87 -7.40 -4.99 2.35
CA TRP A 87 -8.11 -6.26 2.34
C TRP A 87 -7.09 -7.37 2.56
N ALA A 88 -7.15 -8.03 3.72
CA ALA A 88 -6.32 -9.21 4.00
C ALA A 88 -6.81 -10.43 3.22
N ASN A 89 -8.12 -10.52 2.99
CA ASN A 89 -8.76 -11.54 2.16
C ASN A 89 -10.12 -11.00 1.65
N ASP A 90 -10.91 -11.87 1.03
CA ASP A 90 -12.23 -11.52 0.46
C ASP A 90 -13.24 -10.98 1.49
N GLU A 91 -13.04 -11.24 2.80
CA GLU A 91 -13.98 -10.86 3.86
C GLU A 91 -13.40 -9.90 4.92
N ARG A 92 -12.09 -9.80 5.08
CA ARG A 92 -11.45 -9.15 6.24
C ARG A 92 -10.56 -8.00 5.82
N LEU A 93 -10.71 -6.88 6.51
CA LEU A 93 -9.84 -5.72 6.45
C LEU A 93 -8.88 -5.74 7.65
N VAL A 94 -7.65 -5.33 7.40
CA VAL A 94 -6.66 -4.97 8.43
C VAL A 94 -6.29 -3.50 8.23
N MET A 95 -6.18 -2.74 9.32
CA MET A 95 -5.93 -1.30 9.26
C MET A 95 -5.09 -0.82 10.43
N GLU A 96 -4.37 0.26 10.17
CA GLU A 96 -3.69 1.05 11.18
C GLU A 96 -4.71 1.86 11.99
N ILE A 97 -4.36 2.15 13.24
CA ILE A 97 -5.10 3.09 14.07
C ILE A 97 -4.24 4.31 14.33
N LEU A 98 -4.74 5.47 13.94
CA LEU A 98 -4.11 6.74 14.24
C LEU A 98 -4.75 7.33 15.49
N HIS A 99 -3.93 7.85 16.40
CA HIS A 99 -4.37 8.41 17.67
C HIS A 99 -4.30 9.92 17.63
N ARG A 100 -5.33 10.56 18.18
CA ARG A 100 -5.32 11.99 18.41
C ARG A 100 -5.13 12.27 19.88
N GLU A 101 -4.46 13.39 20.12
CA GLU A 101 -4.27 13.92 21.45
C GLU A 101 -5.05 15.24 21.54
N GLU A 102 -5.53 15.63 22.72
CA GLU A 102 -6.39 16.82 22.86
C GLU A 102 -5.69 18.14 22.48
N TRP A 103 -4.37 18.15 22.43
CA TRP A 103 -3.53 19.33 22.18
C TRP A 103 -2.78 19.26 20.84
N ASP A 104 -2.96 18.19 20.06
CA ASP A 104 -2.26 17.97 18.79
C ASP A 104 -3.27 17.48 17.76
N ASP A 105 -3.61 18.36 16.82
CA ASP A 105 -4.57 18.06 15.77
C ASP A 105 -4.04 17.02 14.77
N ASN A 106 -2.73 16.72 14.78
CA ASN A 106 -2.12 15.73 13.91
C ASN A 106 -2.23 14.32 14.50
N PRO A 107 -2.88 13.38 13.79
CA PRO A 107 -3.03 12.02 14.27
C PRO A 107 -1.71 11.23 14.15
N LYS A 108 -1.42 10.37 15.14
CA LYS A 108 -0.16 9.62 15.24
C LYS A 108 -0.39 8.13 15.14
N PHE A 109 0.38 7.45 14.30
CA PHE A 109 0.40 6.01 14.24
C PHE A 109 1.37 5.44 15.28
N TYR A 110 0.85 4.71 16.27
CA TYR A 110 1.66 4.02 17.28
C TYR A 110 1.89 2.54 16.94
N GLY A 111 1.74 2.16 15.66
CA GLY A 111 2.06 0.80 15.24
C GLY A 111 0.99 -0.25 15.53
N GLU A 112 -0.20 0.17 15.96
CA GLU A 112 -1.30 -0.74 16.31
C GLU A 112 -2.08 -1.16 15.06
N LEU A 113 -2.47 -2.43 15.01
CA LEU A 113 -3.26 -2.99 13.92
C LEU A 113 -4.62 -3.48 14.44
N TYR A 114 -5.67 -3.13 13.71
CA TYR A 114 -7.05 -3.57 13.92
C TYR A 114 -7.50 -4.41 12.74
N ALA A 115 -8.20 -5.52 12.99
CA ALA A 115 -8.77 -6.34 11.94
C ALA A 115 -10.27 -6.54 12.14
N VAL A 116 -11.06 -6.46 11.06
CA VAL A 116 -12.52 -6.53 11.09
C VAL A 116 -13.05 -7.14 9.80
N LYS A 117 -14.22 -7.79 9.85
CA LYS A 117 -14.89 -8.23 8.62
C LYS A 117 -15.52 -7.04 7.88
N TYR A 118 -15.75 -7.18 6.58
CA TYR A 118 -16.39 -6.20 5.71
C TYR A 118 -17.71 -5.65 6.27
N ASN A 119 -18.45 -6.47 7.02
CA ASN A 119 -19.73 -6.11 7.64
C ASN A 119 -19.61 -5.49 9.05
N GLY A 120 -18.41 -5.11 9.47
CA GLY A 120 -18.13 -4.53 10.79
C GLY A 120 -18.08 -5.55 11.95
N LYS A 121 -18.38 -6.83 11.71
CA LYS A 121 -18.35 -7.86 12.76
C LYS A 121 -16.94 -8.40 12.99
N HIS A 122 -16.74 -8.97 14.19
CA HIS A 122 -15.46 -9.59 14.60
C HIS A 122 -14.27 -8.64 14.43
N GLY A 123 -14.50 -7.39 14.79
CA GLY A 123 -13.48 -6.35 14.88
C GLY A 123 -12.69 -6.49 16.17
N ASP A 124 -11.37 -6.55 16.08
CA ASP A 124 -10.50 -6.75 17.24
C ASP A 124 -9.12 -6.12 17.00
N MET A 125 -8.47 -5.69 18.08
CA MET A 125 -7.07 -5.29 18.05
C MET A 125 -6.23 -6.56 17.86
N VAL A 126 -5.52 -6.66 16.73
CA VAL A 126 -4.69 -7.83 16.42
C VAL A 126 -3.24 -7.63 16.80
N TYR A 127 -2.79 -6.40 16.92
CA TYR A 127 -1.45 -6.06 17.36
C TYR A 127 -1.44 -4.71 18.08
N GLY A 128 -0.59 -4.59 19.10
CA GLY A 128 -0.36 -3.34 19.82
C GLY A 128 -0.59 -3.48 21.32
N PHE A 129 -0.30 -2.41 22.05
CA PHE A 129 -0.36 -2.41 23.51
C PHE A 129 -1.80 -2.58 24.03
N ARG A 130 -2.80 -2.12 23.26
CA ARG A 130 -4.23 -2.35 23.56
C ARG A 130 -4.76 -3.72 23.11
N ALA A 131 -3.95 -4.56 22.48
CA ALA A 131 -4.36 -5.93 22.17
C ALA A 131 -4.50 -6.81 23.44
N GLY A 132 -3.89 -6.39 24.55
CA GLY A 132 -4.08 -7.00 25.86
C GLY A 132 -5.41 -6.58 26.51
N GLU A 133 -6.22 -7.54 26.94
CA GLU A 133 -7.40 -7.25 27.78
C GLU A 133 -6.97 -6.97 29.23
N GLN A 134 -7.42 -5.85 29.81
CA GLN A 134 -7.53 -5.74 31.27
C GLN A 134 -8.73 -6.59 31.71
N GLN A 135 -8.52 -7.85 32.11
CA GLN A 135 -9.57 -8.66 32.73
C GLN A 135 -9.13 -9.30 34.05
N VAL A 136 -9.94 -9.08 35.07
CA VAL A 136 -9.80 -9.61 36.43
C VAL A 136 -10.28 -11.07 36.44
N GLY A 137 -9.35 -12.04 36.42
CA GLY A 137 -9.68 -13.47 36.54
C GLY A 137 -8.59 -14.42 35.99
N SER A 138 -8.31 -15.52 36.69
CA SER A 138 -7.03 -16.26 36.62
C SER A 138 -6.94 -17.46 35.65
N LYS A 139 -7.88 -17.70 34.71
CA LYS A 139 -7.97 -19.02 34.02
C LYS A 139 -8.12 -19.06 32.50
N ARG A 140 -7.91 -17.98 31.75
CA ARG A 140 -7.73 -18.05 30.28
C ARG A 140 -6.35 -17.55 29.90
N LYS A 141 -5.70 -18.18 28.91
CA LYS A 141 -4.40 -17.72 28.37
C LYS A 141 -4.51 -16.23 28.06
N ARG A 142 -3.67 -15.41 28.72
CA ARG A 142 -3.62 -13.96 28.58
C ARG A 142 -3.48 -13.61 27.09
N LYS A 143 -4.25 -12.63 26.63
CA LYS A 143 -3.92 -11.93 25.38
C LYS A 143 -2.83 -10.94 25.75
N GLU A 144 -1.66 -11.07 25.15
CA GLU A 144 -0.49 -10.27 25.54
C GLU A 144 -0.50 -8.95 24.78
N ALA A 145 -0.35 -7.85 25.53
CA ALA A 145 -0.07 -6.54 24.96
C ALA A 145 1.29 -6.57 24.26
N ILE A 146 1.37 -6.05 23.05
CA ILE A 146 2.64 -5.94 22.31
C ILE A 146 3.04 -4.47 22.27
N TYR A 147 4.15 -4.15 22.92
CA TYR A 147 4.72 -2.80 22.96
C TYR A 147 5.74 -2.63 21.84
N GLY A 148 5.25 -2.38 20.64
CA GLY A 148 6.10 -2.15 19.48
C GLY A 148 5.33 -1.55 18.32
N TRP A 149 6.05 -1.22 17.26
CA TRP A 149 5.51 -0.69 16.03
C TRP A 149 5.42 -1.77 14.96
N ALA A 150 4.19 -2.17 14.57
CA ALA A 150 4.02 -3.09 13.46
C ALA A 150 3.98 -2.38 12.11
N ARG A 151 4.52 -3.05 11.08
CA ARG A 151 4.27 -2.75 9.67
C ARG A 151 3.93 -4.05 8.93
N ILE A 152 3.00 -3.99 7.99
CA ILE A 152 2.64 -5.15 7.17
C ILE A 152 3.74 -5.34 6.11
N ILE A 153 4.31 -6.54 6.06
CA ILE A 153 5.27 -6.96 5.02
C ILE A 153 4.51 -7.63 3.86
N SER A 154 3.61 -8.55 4.17
CA SER A 154 2.81 -9.27 3.18
C SER A 154 1.44 -9.59 3.74
N LEU A 155 0.40 -9.41 2.92
CA LEU A 155 -0.97 -9.82 3.23
C LEU A 155 -1.19 -11.33 3.06
N MET A 156 -0.21 -12.05 2.50
CA MET A 156 -0.27 -13.50 2.27
C MET A 156 -1.60 -13.93 1.64
N PRO A 157 -1.96 -13.47 0.43
CA PRO A 157 -3.31 -13.65 -0.14
C PRO A 157 -3.80 -15.11 -0.25
N ASN A 158 -2.89 -16.10 -0.18
CA ASN A 158 -3.21 -17.53 -0.17
C ASN A 158 -3.52 -18.06 1.24
N ASP A 159 -3.14 -17.35 2.30
CA ASP A 159 -3.49 -17.61 3.69
C ASP A 159 -4.59 -16.65 4.14
N LYS A 160 -5.75 -17.19 4.53
CA LYS A 160 -6.90 -16.36 4.90
C LYS A 160 -6.82 -15.81 6.31
N ASP A 161 -6.00 -16.38 7.18
CA ASP A 161 -5.98 -16.06 8.59
C ASP A 161 -4.71 -15.35 9.03
N GLU A 162 -3.59 -15.50 8.31
CA GLU A 162 -2.29 -14.96 8.70
C GLU A 162 -1.76 -13.89 7.74
N ILE A 163 -1.05 -12.92 8.29
CA ILE A 163 -0.25 -11.95 7.53
C ILE A 163 1.18 -11.95 8.06
N LEU A 164 2.12 -11.49 7.24
CA LEU A 164 3.50 -11.27 7.65
C LEU A 164 3.69 -9.81 8.05
N ILE A 165 4.24 -9.57 9.23
CA ILE A 165 4.52 -8.23 9.75
C ILE A 165 5.98 -8.10 10.19
N SER A 166 6.50 -6.88 10.17
CA SER A 166 7.65 -6.51 10.99
C SER A 166 7.16 -5.88 12.29
N SER A 167 7.89 -6.11 13.38
CA SER A 167 7.67 -5.53 14.70
C SER A 167 8.96 -4.86 15.16
N THR A 168 8.90 -3.56 15.43
CA THR A 168 10.01 -2.83 16.08
C THR A 168 9.65 -2.62 17.54
N ASP A 169 10.42 -3.18 18.46
CA ASP A 169 10.16 -3.02 19.90
C ASP A 169 10.21 -1.54 20.29
N MET A 170 9.25 -1.13 21.12
CA MET A 170 9.21 0.22 21.66
C MET A 170 10.16 0.30 22.87
N PRO A 171 11.18 1.19 22.85
CA PRO A 171 12.08 1.35 23.99
C PRO A 171 11.27 1.67 25.26
N GLY A 172 11.58 1.06 26.40
CA GLY A 172 10.85 1.32 27.65
C GLY A 172 9.44 0.71 27.77
N GLY A 173 8.97 -0.03 26.76
CA GLY A 173 7.78 -0.88 26.85
C GLY A 173 6.50 -0.16 27.32
N SER A 174 5.85 -0.71 28.35
CA SER A 174 4.59 -0.16 28.90
C SER A 174 4.76 1.23 29.51
N GLU A 175 5.93 1.53 30.08
CA GLU A 175 6.17 2.79 30.80
C GLU A 175 5.98 4.02 29.91
N LEU A 176 6.35 3.92 28.63
CA LEU A 176 6.18 5.02 27.69
C LEU A 176 4.71 5.28 27.29
N PHE A 177 3.84 4.29 27.40
CA PHE A 177 2.41 4.48 27.13
C PHE A 177 1.70 5.06 28.35
N GLU A 178 2.09 4.61 29.53
CA GLU A 178 1.50 5.07 30.80
C GLU A 178 1.96 6.49 31.17
N ASP A 179 3.17 6.89 30.78
CA ASP A 179 3.75 8.20 31.08
C ASP A 179 3.95 9.04 29.81
N ARG A 180 3.07 10.05 29.65
CA ARG A 180 3.14 11.03 28.56
C ARG A 180 4.44 11.82 28.53
N GLN A 181 5.01 12.18 29.69
CA GLN A 181 6.25 12.94 29.70
C GLN A 181 7.40 12.10 29.18
N LYS A 182 7.49 10.84 29.62
CA LYS A 182 8.51 9.90 29.09
C LYS A 182 8.34 9.65 27.59
N ARG A 183 7.11 9.55 27.09
CA ARG A 183 6.84 9.41 25.64
C ARG A 183 7.42 10.57 24.83
N ASN A 184 7.26 11.79 25.31
CA ASN A 184 7.77 12.99 24.64
C ASN A 184 9.30 13.11 24.67
N LEU A 185 9.98 12.33 25.52
CA LEU A 185 11.44 12.29 25.59
C LEU A 185 12.06 11.33 24.56
N VAL A 186 11.27 10.43 23.96
CA VAL A 186 11.77 9.56 22.88
C VAL A 186 12.02 10.39 21.63
N ARG A 187 13.28 10.53 21.25
CA ARG A 187 13.63 11.30 20.05
C ARG A 187 13.53 10.41 18.81
N ALA A 188 13.21 11.03 17.67
CA ALA A 188 13.24 10.33 16.37
C ALA A 188 14.61 9.68 16.10
N ALA A 189 15.70 10.29 16.58
CA ALA A 189 17.05 9.74 16.48
C ALA A 189 17.24 8.43 17.28
N ASP A 190 16.50 8.24 18.38
CA ASP A 190 16.60 7.03 19.21
C ASP A 190 15.88 5.85 18.56
N THR A 191 14.81 6.13 17.81
CA THR A 191 13.98 5.11 17.14
C THR A 191 14.47 4.75 15.74
N SER A 192 15.18 5.65 15.07
CA SER A 192 15.69 5.44 13.71
C SER A 192 16.86 4.45 13.60
N LYS A 193 17.42 4.02 14.74
CA LYS A 193 18.46 2.99 14.86
C LYS A 193 17.93 1.63 15.29
N LEU A 194 16.62 1.52 15.48
CA LEU A 194 16.01 0.28 15.93
C LEU A 194 15.90 -0.72 14.78
N PHE A 195 16.13 -1.97 15.13
CA PHE A 195 15.94 -3.11 14.26
C PHE A 195 14.56 -3.69 14.49
N SER A 196 13.97 -4.24 13.44
CA SER A 196 12.70 -4.91 13.50
C SER A 196 12.87 -6.41 13.41
N SER A 197 11.92 -7.16 13.97
CA SER A 197 11.82 -8.62 13.83
C SER A 197 10.63 -8.97 12.96
N VAL A 198 10.74 -10.05 12.18
CA VAL A 198 9.66 -10.52 11.31
C VAL A 198 8.82 -11.58 12.01
N HIS A 199 7.50 -11.49 11.92
CA HIS A 199 6.54 -12.40 12.54
C HIS A 199 5.36 -12.69 11.61
N LYS A 200 4.74 -13.86 11.78
CA LYS A 200 3.37 -14.09 11.31
C LYS A 200 2.39 -13.65 12.37
N LEU A 201 1.33 -12.96 11.95
CA LEU A 201 0.24 -12.52 12.81
C LEU A 201 -1.08 -13.11 12.32
N ASN A 202 -1.73 -13.89 13.17
CA ASN A 202 -3.03 -14.45 12.88
C ASN A 202 -4.15 -13.45 13.21
N LEU A 203 -4.86 -12.97 12.19
CA LEU A 203 -5.90 -11.94 12.29
C LEU A 203 -7.18 -12.39 13.01
N LYS A 204 -7.38 -13.69 13.21
CA LYS A 204 -8.55 -14.25 13.90
C LYS A 204 -8.27 -14.55 15.36
N THR A 205 -7.12 -15.17 15.64
CA THR A 205 -6.74 -15.60 16.99
C THR A 205 -5.88 -14.58 17.73
N ARG A 206 -5.30 -13.61 16.99
CA ARG A 206 -4.32 -12.61 17.46
C ARG A 206 -2.99 -13.19 17.90
N ARG A 207 -2.72 -14.45 17.55
CA ARG A 207 -1.45 -15.08 17.87
C ARG A 207 -0.38 -14.54 16.93
N MET A 208 0.70 -14.09 17.53
CA MET A 208 1.94 -13.75 16.82
C MET A 208 2.91 -14.93 16.98
N SER A 209 3.59 -15.30 15.89
CA SER A 209 4.63 -16.33 15.95
C SER A 209 5.88 -15.82 16.67
N SER A 210 6.78 -16.73 17.02
CA SER A 210 8.18 -16.37 17.28
C SER A 210 8.76 -15.64 16.06
N SER A 211 9.81 -14.87 16.31
CA SER A 211 10.51 -14.18 15.22
C SER A 211 11.12 -15.19 14.25
N TYR A 212 10.99 -14.92 12.94
CA TYR A 212 11.67 -15.63 11.87
C TYR A 212 13.13 -15.19 11.80
N THR A 213 13.33 -13.88 11.78
CA THR A 213 14.63 -13.21 11.69
C THR A 213 14.51 -11.76 12.14
N ARG A 214 15.67 -11.13 12.34
CA ARG A 214 15.82 -9.70 12.62
C ARG A 214 16.27 -8.98 11.35
N SER A 215 15.92 -7.70 11.23
CA SER A 215 16.34 -6.89 10.10
C SER A 215 17.89 -6.83 10.02
N PRO A 216 18.46 -6.78 8.81
CA PRO A 216 19.92 -6.62 8.65
C PRO A 216 20.37 -5.18 8.91
N GLU A 217 19.46 -4.21 8.78
CA GLU A 217 19.71 -2.78 9.01
C GLU A 217 18.56 -2.14 9.81
N PRO A 218 18.76 -0.96 10.41
CA PRO A 218 17.68 -0.07 10.79
C PRO A 218 16.86 0.39 9.57
N ASN A 219 15.65 0.89 9.81
CA ASN A 219 14.74 1.40 8.75
C ASN A 219 14.53 0.41 7.58
N THR A 220 14.52 -0.87 7.88
CA THR A 220 14.40 -1.92 6.86
C THR A 220 12.97 -2.04 6.33
N THR A 221 12.86 -2.12 5.01
CA THR A 221 11.72 -2.68 4.28
C THR A 221 12.03 -4.13 3.91
N PHE A 222 11.13 -5.04 4.26
CA PHE A 222 11.23 -6.45 3.87
C PHE A 222 10.38 -6.71 2.63
N ILE A 223 10.84 -7.65 1.80
CA ILE A 223 10.13 -8.15 0.62
C ILE A 223 9.94 -9.65 0.78
N ALA A 224 8.69 -10.08 0.66
CA ALA A 224 8.29 -11.48 0.71
C ALA A 224 7.51 -11.84 -0.55
N ASP A 225 7.47 -13.13 -0.86
CA ASP A 225 6.58 -13.64 -1.90
C ASP A 225 5.10 -13.68 -1.45
N GLN A 226 4.23 -14.17 -2.34
CA GLN A 226 2.78 -14.24 -2.10
C GLN A 226 2.39 -15.20 -0.96
N ASP A 227 3.26 -16.13 -0.59
CA ASP A 227 3.04 -17.08 0.49
C ASP A 227 3.70 -16.61 1.81
N GLY A 228 4.29 -15.40 1.80
CA GLY A 228 4.94 -14.81 2.97
C GLY A 228 6.34 -15.36 3.24
N LYS A 229 7.00 -15.99 2.27
CA LYS A 229 8.41 -16.34 2.39
C LYS A 229 9.26 -15.09 2.18
N LEU A 230 10.11 -14.76 3.15
CA LEU A 230 11.06 -13.65 3.03
C LEU A 230 12.09 -13.93 1.93
N VAL A 231 12.37 -12.92 1.10
CA VAL A 231 13.32 -13.03 -0.01
C VAL A 231 14.35 -11.91 0.01
N PHE A 232 13.92 -10.66 0.20
CA PHE A 232 14.84 -9.52 0.25
C PHE A 232 14.54 -8.62 1.43
N ALA A 233 15.52 -7.79 1.76
CA ALA A 233 15.34 -6.65 2.64
C ALA A 233 16.22 -5.51 2.15
N TYR A 234 15.77 -4.28 2.31
CA TYR A 234 16.61 -3.10 2.09
C TYR A 234 16.38 -2.05 3.16
N GLY A 235 17.44 -1.38 3.58
CA GLY A 235 17.40 -0.40 4.66
C GLY A 235 18.73 0.32 4.81
N ALA A 236 18.77 1.28 5.73
CA ALA A 236 19.95 2.06 6.04
C ALA A 236 19.88 2.61 7.47
N GLU A 237 21.04 2.71 8.09
CA GLU A 237 21.21 3.61 9.23
C GLU A 237 21.08 5.07 8.74
N PRO A 238 20.49 5.99 9.54
CA PRO A 238 20.43 7.40 9.20
C PRO A 238 21.79 7.97 8.76
N GLY A 239 21.79 8.70 7.64
CA GLY A 239 22.99 9.31 7.07
C GLY A 239 23.89 8.36 6.28
N THR A 240 23.46 7.11 6.06
CA THR A 240 24.19 6.12 5.25
C THR A 240 23.43 5.77 3.98
N LYS A 241 24.15 5.19 2.99
CA LYS A 241 23.55 4.72 1.75
C LYS A 241 22.62 3.54 1.99
N MET A 242 21.57 3.45 1.17
CA MET A 242 20.67 2.31 1.12
C MET A 242 21.44 1.02 0.84
N LYS A 243 21.14 -0.02 1.61
CA LYS A 243 21.69 -1.36 1.45
C LYS A 243 20.59 -2.37 1.24
N MET A 244 20.77 -3.27 0.29
CA MET A 244 19.92 -4.42 -0.01
C MET A 244 20.58 -5.75 0.36
N TYR A 245 19.76 -6.68 0.81
CA TYR A 245 20.11 -8.00 1.30
C TYR A 245 19.17 -9.05 0.71
N ARG A 246 19.67 -10.27 0.52
CA ARG A 246 18.89 -11.46 0.18
C ARG A 246 18.82 -12.40 1.37
N TYR A 247 17.66 -13.00 1.59
CA TYR A 247 17.46 -14.01 2.64
C TYR A 247 17.74 -15.40 2.06
N VAL A 248 18.76 -16.09 2.58
CA VAL A 248 19.20 -17.42 2.12
C VAL A 248 19.62 -18.22 3.34
N ASP A 249 19.14 -19.47 3.45
CA ASP A 249 19.49 -20.40 4.53
C ASP A 249 19.35 -19.77 5.93
N ASP A 250 18.22 -19.08 6.14
CA ASP A 250 17.85 -18.34 7.35
C ASP A 250 18.76 -17.15 7.73
N GLU A 251 19.66 -16.74 6.83
CA GLU A 251 20.59 -15.62 7.02
C GLU A 251 20.44 -14.50 5.97
N TRP A 252 20.81 -13.28 6.36
CA TRP A 252 20.86 -12.13 5.45
C TRP A 252 22.22 -12.01 4.78
N GLN A 253 22.23 -12.05 3.46
CA GLN A 253 23.43 -11.88 2.64
C GLN A 253 23.38 -10.53 1.91
N ARG A 254 24.40 -9.69 2.10
CA ARG A 254 24.48 -8.38 1.44
C ARG A 254 24.60 -8.55 -0.08
N MET A 255 23.79 -7.80 -0.81
CA MET A 255 23.84 -7.74 -2.27
C MET A 255 24.71 -6.58 -2.75
N ASP A 256 25.50 -6.81 -3.79
CA ASP A 256 26.26 -5.78 -4.51
C ASP A 256 25.40 -5.17 -5.63
N VAL A 257 24.58 -4.18 -5.24
CA VAL A 257 23.63 -3.45 -6.11
C VAL A 257 23.60 -1.98 -5.69
N GLY A 258 23.26 -1.09 -6.63
CA GLY A 258 23.13 0.34 -6.38
C GLY A 258 24.47 1.01 -6.05
N LYS A 259 25.22 1.39 -7.09
CA LYS A 259 26.59 1.93 -6.91
C LYS A 259 26.57 3.43 -6.58
N GLY A 260 25.50 4.13 -6.94
CA GLY A 260 25.35 5.56 -6.69
C GLY A 260 25.04 5.88 -5.23
N ASP A 261 24.76 7.16 -4.98
CA ASP A 261 24.31 7.67 -3.68
C ASP A 261 22.79 7.58 -3.54
N SER A 262 22.07 7.60 -4.66
CA SER A 262 20.61 7.67 -4.73
C SER A 262 19.95 6.30 -4.96
N PHE A 263 20.62 5.20 -4.63
CA PHE A 263 20.07 3.86 -4.82
C PHE A 263 18.75 3.68 -4.05
N MET A 264 17.67 3.39 -4.77
CA MET A 264 16.36 3.13 -4.19
C MET A 264 15.61 2.06 -4.99
N PRO A 265 15.39 0.86 -4.41
CA PRO A 265 14.49 -0.13 -5.00
C PRO A 265 13.08 0.45 -5.16
N ILE A 266 12.48 0.25 -6.34
CA ILE A 266 11.14 0.74 -6.68
C ILE A 266 10.15 -0.41 -6.78
N SER A 267 10.48 -1.47 -7.52
CA SER A 267 9.62 -2.65 -7.66
C SER A 267 10.42 -3.92 -7.84
N PHE A 268 9.78 -5.04 -7.54
CA PHE A 268 10.30 -6.38 -7.81
C PHE A 268 9.28 -7.15 -8.64
N SER A 269 9.71 -7.89 -9.65
CA SER A 269 8.80 -8.75 -10.41
C SER A 269 8.17 -9.81 -9.51
N LYS A 270 7.00 -10.33 -9.90
CA LYS A 270 6.24 -11.31 -9.09
C LYS A 270 7.04 -12.56 -8.73
N ASP A 271 7.91 -13.00 -9.63
CA ASP A 271 8.82 -14.14 -9.45
C ASP A 271 10.11 -13.78 -8.69
N LEU A 272 10.26 -12.51 -8.33
CA LEU A 272 11.38 -11.94 -7.60
C LEU A 272 12.73 -12.16 -8.31
N GLN A 273 12.70 -12.24 -9.66
CA GLN A 273 13.89 -12.40 -10.50
C GLN A 273 14.42 -11.07 -11.07
N SER A 274 13.62 -10.02 -11.08
CA SER A 274 14.03 -8.69 -11.56
C SER A 274 13.63 -7.59 -10.58
N MET A 275 14.44 -6.54 -10.54
CA MET A 275 14.23 -5.35 -9.72
C MET A 275 14.28 -4.12 -10.62
N VAL A 276 13.31 -3.22 -10.46
CA VAL A 276 13.42 -1.85 -10.98
C VAL A 276 13.83 -0.94 -9.83
N TYR A 277 14.79 -0.06 -10.07
CA TYR A 277 15.36 0.82 -9.04
C TYR A 277 15.81 2.16 -9.64
N LEU A 278 15.87 3.17 -8.78
CA LEU A 278 16.52 4.44 -9.08
C LEU A 278 17.98 4.36 -8.63
N ASP A 279 18.90 4.91 -9.43
CA ASP A 279 20.31 5.10 -9.05
C ASP A 279 20.94 6.24 -9.86
N ASN A 280 22.03 6.82 -9.34
CA ASN A 280 22.78 7.89 -10.00
C ASN A 280 24.25 7.50 -10.21
N SER A 281 24.54 6.22 -10.44
CA SER A 281 25.92 5.75 -10.65
C SER A 281 26.53 6.21 -11.97
N GLU A 282 25.71 6.45 -13.00
CA GLU A 282 26.13 6.80 -14.36
C GLU A 282 25.73 8.25 -14.77
N SER A 283 25.26 9.06 -13.82
CA SER A 283 24.70 10.40 -14.07
C SER A 283 24.68 11.26 -12.81
N ASP A 284 24.51 12.58 -12.97
CA ASP A 284 24.38 13.51 -11.82
C ASP A 284 23.02 13.42 -11.11
N SER A 285 22.06 12.68 -11.66
CA SER A 285 20.67 12.62 -11.16
C SER A 285 20.08 11.23 -11.36
N ALA A 286 19.20 10.80 -10.45
CA ALA A 286 18.70 9.43 -10.43
C ALA A 286 17.98 9.04 -11.73
N CYS A 287 18.45 7.99 -12.39
CA CYS A 287 17.80 7.38 -13.56
C CYS A 287 17.12 6.06 -13.17
N LEU A 288 16.16 5.62 -13.97
CA LEU A 288 15.43 4.37 -13.74
C LEU A 288 16.12 3.19 -14.44
N TYR A 289 16.49 2.17 -13.67
CA TYR A 289 17.16 0.97 -14.15
C TYR A 289 16.34 -0.28 -13.83
N ARG A 290 16.51 -1.31 -14.65
CA ARG A 290 16.04 -2.67 -14.38
C ARG A 290 17.26 -3.57 -14.30
N GLN A 291 17.30 -4.40 -13.26
CA GLN A 291 18.34 -5.41 -13.10
C GLN A 291 17.72 -6.80 -13.00
N ASN A 292 18.26 -7.74 -13.77
CA ASN A 292 18.03 -9.17 -13.56
C ASN A 292 18.87 -9.62 -12.35
N LEU A 293 18.23 -10.17 -11.33
CA LEU A 293 18.88 -10.50 -10.05
C LEU A 293 19.70 -11.79 -10.12
N ALA A 294 19.51 -12.62 -11.14
CA ALA A 294 20.28 -13.84 -11.37
C ALA A 294 21.51 -13.57 -12.26
N THR A 295 21.31 -12.94 -13.44
CA THR A 295 22.39 -12.66 -14.40
C THR A 295 23.18 -11.39 -14.05
N LYS A 296 22.61 -10.52 -13.19
CA LYS A 296 23.11 -9.19 -12.85
C LYS A 296 23.12 -8.20 -14.02
N GLU A 297 22.53 -8.54 -15.15
CA GLU A 297 22.39 -7.64 -16.29
C GLU A 297 21.53 -6.43 -15.89
N ILE A 298 21.97 -5.24 -16.29
CA ILE A 298 21.33 -3.96 -16.00
C ILE A 298 20.99 -3.28 -17.33
N GLU A 299 19.76 -2.78 -17.44
CA GLU A 299 19.32 -1.94 -18.55
C GLU A 299 18.69 -0.64 -18.01
N MET A 300 18.83 0.43 -18.80
CA MET A 300 18.11 1.67 -18.55
C MET A 300 16.66 1.50 -19.00
N VAL A 301 15.72 1.79 -18.12
CA VAL A 301 14.28 1.63 -18.37
C VAL A 301 13.71 2.85 -19.08
N HIS A 302 14.27 4.01 -18.79
CA HIS A 302 13.81 5.29 -19.31
C HIS A 302 14.98 6.25 -19.51
N ASN A 303 14.95 7.02 -20.60
CA ASN A 303 16.06 7.90 -20.98
C ASN A 303 16.17 9.17 -20.12
N GLU A 304 15.08 9.59 -19.47
CA GLU A 304 15.11 10.74 -18.56
C GLU A 304 15.61 10.34 -17.17
N CYS A 305 16.41 11.22 -16.58
CA CYS A 305 16.93 11.13 -15.21
C CYS A 305 16.42 12.30 -14.36
N GLY A 306 16.72 12.29 -13.07
CA GLY A 306 16.10 13.22 -12.10
C GLY A 306 14.70 12.77 -11.69
N LEU A 307 14.42 11.47 -11.78
CA LEU A 307 13.14 10.89 -11.45
C LEU A 307 13.00 10.69 -9.94
N GLU A 308 11.83 11.06 -9.41
CA GLU A 308 11.42 10.77 -8.04
C GLU A 308 10.51 9.53 -8.00
N PRO A 309 10.48 8.75 -6.88
CA PRO A 309 9.61 7.58 -6.76
C PRO A 309 8.13 7.87 -7.05
N SER A 310 7.64 9.07 -6.71
CA SER A 310 6.25 9.49 -6.93
C SER A 310 5.88 9.64 -8.42
N GLN A 311 6.88 9.75 -9.30
CA GLN A 311 6.69 9.81 -10.74
C GLN A 311 6.60 8.42 -11.37
N ILE A 312 6.80 7.34 -10.63
CA ILE A 312 6.85 6.00 -11.21
C ILE A 312 5.48 5.35 -11.08
N ALA A 313 4.81 5.08 -12.22
CA ALA A 313 3.50 4.44 -12.24
C ALA A 313 3.64 2.92 -12.27
N MET A 314 3.01 2.26 -11.29
CA MET A 314 3.14 0.83 -11.04
C MET A 314 1.79 0.14 -11.05
N THR A 315 1.81 -1.14 -11.39
CA THR A 315 0.70 -2.08 -11.18
C THR A 315 0.19 -2.06 -9.74
N VAL A 316 -1.06 -2.46 -9.53
CA VAL A 316 -1.73 -2.43 -8.21
C VAL A 316 -0.98 -3.25 -7.16
N ASP A 317 -0.40 -4.37 -7.56
CA ASP A 317 0.43 -5.22 -6.70
C ASP A 317 1.90 -4.78 -6.63
N GLN A 318 2.24 -3.64 -7.24
CA GLN A 318 3.56 -3.01 -7.27
C GLN A 318 4.66 -3.89 -7.87
N SER A 319 4.29 -4.92 -8.65
CA SER A 319 5.24 -5.89 -9.20
C SER A 319 5.85 -5.47 -10.55
N SER A 320 5.32 -4.42 -11.16
CA SER A 320 5.80 -3.89 -12.43
C SER A 320 5.54 -2.39 -12.52
N VAL A 321 6.52 -1.67 -13.09
CA VAL A 321 6.37 -0.28 -13.57
C VAL A 321 5.85 -0.32 -15.00
N TYR A 322 4.87 0.50 -15.35
CA TYR A 322 4.33 0.58 -16.73
C TYR A 322 4.45 1.96 -17.37
N ALA A 323 4.68 3.02 -16.58
CA ALA A 323 4.89 4.36 -17.11
C ALA A 323 5.70 5.24 -16.15
N VAL A 324 6.27 6.31 -16.69
CA VAL A 324 6.86 7.43 -15.94
C VAL A 324 5.96 8.65 -16.10
N LYS A 325 5.60 9.29 -14.99
CA LYS A 325 4.78 10.50 -14.94
C LYS A 325 5.64 11.70 -15.25
N THR A 326 5.24 12.46 -16.26
CA THR A 326 5.93 13.68 -16.64
C THR A 326 5.37 14.89 -15.86
N SER A 327 6.10 16.00 -15.90
CA SER A 327 5.59 17.28 -15.42
C SER A 327 4.61 17.95 -16.40
N ASP A 328 4.52 17.44 -17.63
CA ASP A 328 3.66 17.99 -18.68
C ASP A 328 2.25 17.40 -18.59
N PHE A 329 1.23 18.24 -18.44
CA PHE A 329 -0.17 17.79 -18.38
C PHE A 329 -0.75 17.40 -19.75
N GLU A 330 -0.11 17.79 -20.86
CA GLU A 330 -0.50 17.35 -22.21
C GLU A 330 -0.01 15.92 -22.49
N THR A 331 1.18 15.57 -22.00
CA THR A 331 1.75 14.23 -22.09
C THR A 331 2.09 13.65 -20.71
N PRO A 332 1.09 13.43 -19.83
CA PRO A 332 1.34 13.16 -18.41
C PRO A 332 2.04 11.82 -18.14
N TYR A 333 2.17 10.95 -19.14
CA TYR A 333 2.78 9.63 -19.04
C TYR A 333 3.68 9.32 -20.22
N ALA A 334 4.94 8.99 -19.94
CA ALA A 334 5.81 8.26 -20.84
C ALA A 334 5.62 6.75 -20.59
N MET A 335 4.89 6.09 -21.49
CA MET A 335 4.62 4.65 -21.39
C MET A 335 5.91 3.84 -21.58
N LEU A 336 6.10 2.84 -20.74
CA LEU A 336 7.18 1.86 -20.87
C LEU A 336 6.67 0.66 -21.67
N ASP A 337 7.53 0.05 -22.48
CA ASP A 337 7.21 -1.19 -23.21
C ASP A 337 7.00 -2.32 -22.20
N THR A 338 5.74 -2.49 -21.80
CA THR A 338 5.32 -3.46 -20.81
C THR A 338 4.06 -4.15 -21.27
N ASN A 339 4.14 -5.47 -21.38
CA ASN A 339 3.01 -6.31 -21.70
C ASN A 339 2.29 -6.68 -20.40
N GLY A 340 1.04 -6.25 -20.23
CA GLY A 340 0.27 -6.61 -19.05
C GLY A 340 -1.13 -6.01 -19.03
N VAL A 341 -2.07 -6.75 -18.47
CA VAL A 341 -3.50 -6.38 -18.45
C VAL A 341 -3.75 -4.99 -17.85
N GLU A 342 -2.98 -4.58 -16.85
CA GLU A 342 -3.15 -3.25 -16.25
C GLU A 342 -2.55 -2.13 -17.11
N SER A 343 -1.44 -2.39 -17.81
CA SER A 343 -0.86 -1.45 -18.78
C SER A 343 -1.79 -1.26 -19.98
N ASP A 344 -2.38 -2.36 -20.48
CA ASP A 344 -3.38 -2.33 -21.56
C ASP A 344 -4.64 -1.58 -21.13
N PHE A 345 -5.11 -1.82 -19.90
CA PHE A 345 -6.28 -1.12 -19.36
C PHE A 345 -5.98 0.36 -19.17
N PHE A 346 -4.83 0.71 -18.56
CA PHE A 346 -4.38 2.09 -18.40
C PHE A 346 -4.33 2.82 -19.75
N SER A 347 -3.74 2.19 -20.77
CA SER A 347 -3.64 2.73 -22.13
C SER A 347 -5.01 3.00 -22.78
N GLN A 348 -6.05 2.25 -22.39
CA GLN A 348 -7.42 2.48 -22.89
C GLN A 348 -8.12 3.64 -22.17
N ILE A 349 -7.84 3.84 -20.89
CA ILE A 349 -8.60 4.79 -20.06
C ILE A 349 -7.95 6.15 -19.93
N TYR A 350 -6.63 6.28 -20.09
CA TYR A 350 -5.95 7.56 -19.82
C TYR A 350 -6.48 8.69 -20.73
N ALA A 351 -6.78 8.38 -21.99
CA ALA A 351 -7.37 9.31 -22.95
C ALA A 351 -8.81 9.73 -22.60
N MET A 352 -9.51 8.98 -21.74
CA MET A 352 -10.87 9.33 -21.30
C MET A 352 -10.88 10.41 -20.21
N PHE A 353 -9.74 10.67 -19.58
CA PHE A 353 -9.58 11.66 -18.50
C PHE A 353 -8.60 12.75 -18.93
N GLU A 354 -8.87 13.37 -20.09
CA GLU A 354 -8.05 14.46 -20.64
C GLU A 354 -7.80 15.56 -19.59
N GLY A 355 -6.54 16.01 -19.49
CA GLY A 355 -6.11 17.04 -18.53
C GLY A 355 -6.01 16.57 -17.07
N GLN A 356 -6.18 15.27 -16.79
CA GLN A 356 -6.02 14.69 -15.46
C GLN A 356 -4.90 13.65 -15.44
N LYS A 357 -4.22 13.56 -14.29
CA LYS A 357 -3.37 12.40 -13.97
C LYS A 357 -4.28 11.25 -13.56
N VAL A 358 -4.02 10.06 -14.10
CA VAL A 358 -4.76 8.83 -13.85
C VAL A 358 -3.84 7.78 -13.24
N ASP A 359 -4.33 7.01 -12.28
CA ASP A 359 -3.66 5.84 -11.74
C ASP A 359 -4.66 4.70 -11.57
N VAL A 360 -4.27 3.48 -11.95
CA VAL A 360 -5.01 2.29 -11.54
C VAL A 360 -4.62 1.97 -10.10
N SER A 361 -5.59 2.01 -9.19
CA SER A 361 -5.36 1.89 -7.75
C SER A 361 -5.99 0.64 -7.13
N GLY A 362 -6.75 -0.12 -7.91
CA GLY A 362 -7.37 -1.37 -7.47
C GLY A 362 -7.87 -2.21 -8.64
N ARG A 363 -7.88 -3.53 -8.44
CA ARG A 363 -8.37 -4.50 -9.41
C ARG A 363 -8.86 -5.75 -8.69
N SER A 364 -10.00 -6.30 -9.12
CA SER A 364 -10.50 -7.60 -8.68
C SER A 364 -9.70 -8.74 -9.31
N ARG A 365 -9.62 -9.88 -8.63
CA ARG A 365 -8.87 -11.06 -9.08
C ARG A 365 -9.32 -11.56 -10.46
N ASP A 366 -10.61 -11.44 -10.76
CA ASP A 366 -11.19 -11.81 -12.07
C ASP A 366 -11.03 -10.69 -13.13
N GLY A 367 -10.62 -9.49 -12.73
CA GLY A 367 -10.46 -8.33 -13.61
C GLY A 367 -11.77 -7.73 -14.11
N ASN A 368 -12.90 -8.01 -13.46
CA ASN A 368 -14.20 -7.45 -13.84
C ASN A 368 -14.43 -6.05 -13.28
N TYR A 369 -13.76 -5.71 -12.19
CA TYR A 369 -13.84 -4.42 -11.53
C TYR A 369 -12.46 -3.82 -11.29
N TRP A 370 -12.36 -2.50 -11.51
CA TRP A 370 -11.13 -1.74 -11.38
C TRP A 370 -11.41 -0.43 -10.65
N ILE A 371 -10.45 0.06 -9.87
CA ILE A 371 -10.48 1.39 -9.25
C ILE A 371 -9.49 2.27 -9.98
N VAL A 372 -10.01 3.38 -10.50
CA VAL A 372 -9.24 4.41 -11.17
C VAL A 372 -9.25 5.64 -10.27
N ARG A 373 -8.05 6.11 -9.91
CA ARG A 373 -7.86 7.37 -9.23
C ARG A 373 -7.50 8.42 -10.27
N THR A 374 -8.12 9.59 -10.19
CA THR A 374 -7.72 10.74 -11.00
C THR A 374 -7.29 11.90 -10.13
N GLN A 375 -6.45 12.77 -10.67
CA GLN A 375 -6.00 14.01 -10.05
C GLN A 375 -6.00 15.12 -11.10
N SER A 376 -6.77 16.18 -10.87
CA SER A 376 -6.77 17.38 -11.70
C SER A 376 -5.59 18.30 -11.40
N ALA A 377 -5.39 19.32 -12.26
CA ALA A 377 -4.31 20.30 -12.11
C ALA A 377 -4.35 21.08 -10.78
N ASP A 378 -5.56 21.27 -10.20
CA ASP A 378 -5.77 21.87 -8.87
C ASP A 378 -5.60 20.88 -7.71
N GLN A 379 -5.07 19.68 -7.99
CA GLN A 379 -4.83 18.58 -7.05
C GLN A 379 -6.09 17.93 -6.45
N THR A 380 -7.29 18.21 -7.00
CA THR A 380 -8.51 17.50 -6.58
C THR A 380 -8.44 16.03 -6.99
N LEU A 381 -8.65 15.13 -6.01
CA LEU A 381 -8.70 13.69 -6.24
C LEU A 381 -10.12 13.25 -6.62
N GLY A 382 -10.22 12.30 -7.54
CA GLY A 382 -11.44 11.55 -7.83
C GLY A 382 -11.18 10.06 -7.82
N PHE A 383 -12.16 9.27 -7.42
CA PHE A 383 -12.11 7.81 -7.51
C PHE A 383 -13.30 7.28 -8.30
N TYR A 384 -13.03 6.37 -9.22
CA TYR A 384 -14.03 5.75 -10.08
C TYR A 384 -13.91 4.23 -10.01
N LEU A 385 -15.04 3.56 -9.86
CA LEU A 385 -15.17 2.13 -10.09
C LEU A 385 -15.51 1.90 -11.56
N TYR A 386 -14.66 1.16 -12.28
CA TYR A 386 -14.96 0.66 -13.61
C TYR A 386 -15.53 -0.76 -13.52
N SER A 387 -16.68 -0.99 -14.16
CA SER A 387 -17.26 -2.32 -14.36
C SER A 387 -17.06 -2.76 -15.81
N ARG A 388 -16.30 -3.84 -16.01
CA ARG A 388 -16.00 -4.38 -17.35
C ARG A 388 -17.24 -4.94 -18.04
N SER A 389 -18.14 -5.59 -17.30
CA SER A 389 -19.36 -6.17 -17.85
C SER A 389 -20.34 -5.11 -18.34
N LYS A 390 -20.39 -3.96 -17.67
CA LYS A 390 -21.22 -2.81 -18.06
C LYS A 390 -20.49 -1.86 -19.00
N ASN A 391 -19.16 -1.97 -19.07
CA ASN A 391 -18.26 -0.99 -19.68
C ASN A 391 -18.61 0.43 -19.21
N GLU A 392 -18.62 0.64 -17.89
CA GLU A 392 -19.10 1.87 -17.26
C GLU A 392 -18.18 2.29 -16.10
N PHE A 393 -17.98 3.60 -15.94
CA PHE A 393 -17.37 4.21 -14.77
C PHE A 393 -18.44 4.80 -13.84
N SER A 394 -18.35 4.47 -12.56
CA SER A 394 -19.14 5.08 -11.50
C SER A 394 -18.22 5.84 -10.55
N LYS A 395 -18.46 7.13 -10.32
CA LYS A 395 -17.71 7.90 -9.32
C LYS A 395 -18.04 7.39 -7.91
N VAL A 396 -17.03 7.15 -7.09
CA VAL A 396 -17.17 6.61 -5.73
C VAL A 396 -16.62 7.53 -4.64
N LEU A 397 -15.66 8.40 -4.96
CA LEU A 397 -15.18 9.51 -4.11
C LEU A 397 -14.88 10.75 -4.96
#